data_AF-A0A6N8JKZ9-F1
#
_entry.id   AF-A0A6N8JKZ9-F1
#
_cell.length_a   1.000
_cell.length_b   1.000
_cell.length_c   1.000
_cell.angle_alpha   90.00
_cell.angle_beta   90.00
_cell.angle_gamma   90.00
#
_symmetry.space_group_name_H-M   'P 1'
#
loop_
_entity.id
_entity.type
_entity.pdbx_description
1 polymer ?
#
loop_
_entity_poly.entity_id
_entity_poly.type
_entity_poly.pdbx_seq_one_letter_code
_entity_poly.pdbx_strand_id
1 'polypeptide(L)'
;MNNAFLQFEININAIKDLKGTIDHLDTLTTNAIDLSDLYRSQIVLVASALDHFVHEYVLNEMIEIYKGIRPPTSAFLRFQIPLSITYNDTIKPSESIIRNSIRDKHSWLSFQEPDKIAEAMRLISEKKIWEDAGRVLGISLKDLKARLKLIIDRRNKIAHEADMDPTNPGTKWPISSTDVESCIDFIHNIVKELVHVTT
;
A
#
# COMPACT_ATOMS: atom_id res chain seq x y z
N MET A 1 1.21 17.86 -7.43
CA MET A 1 1.10 16.74 -6.48
C MET A 1 0.70 15.49 -7.25
N ASN A 2 1.36 14.35 -7.01
CA ASN A 2 1.03 13.09 -7.67
C ASN A 2 -0.40 12.66 -7.29
N ASN A 3 -1.25 12.39 -8.28
CA ASN A 3 -2.66 12.03 -8.08
C ASN A 3 -2.82 10.81 -7.15
N ALA A 4 -1.90 9.84 -7.21
CA ALA A 4 -1.92 8.66 -6.35
C ALA A 4 -1.75 9.01 -4.86
N PHE A 5 -0.85 9.95 -4.52
CA PHE A 5 -0.66 10.39 -3.14
C PHE A 5 -1.89 11.16 -2.63
N LEU A 6 -2.50 12.01 -3.47
CA LEU A 6 -3.73 12.70 -3.10
C LEU A 6 -4.88 11.71 -2.82
N GLN A 7 -5.06 10.71 -3.67
CA GLN A 7 -6.06 9.66 -3.46
C GLN A 7 -5.78 8.85 -2.19
N PHE A 8 -4.51 8.57 -1.90
CA PHE A 8 -4.11 7.95 -0.64
C PHE A 8 -4.50 8.78 0.59
N GLU A 9 -4.23 10.09 0.58
CA GLU A 9 -4.64 10.99 1.67
C GLU A 9 -6.16 11.00 1.87
N ILE A 10 -6.92 11.01 0.77
CA ILE A 10 -8.40 10.92 0.82
C ILE A 10 -8.83 9.61 1.51
N ASN A 11 -8.23 8.47 1.12
CA ASN A 11 -8.56 7.17 1.70
C ASN A 11 -8.19 7.11 3.19
N ILE A 12 -7.01 7.60 3.58
CA ILE A 12 -6.56 7.61 4.98
C ILE A 12 -7.44 8.53 5.83
N ASN A 13 -7.83 9.70 5.34
CA ASN A 13 -8.71 10.60 6.09
C ASN A 13 -10.10 9.99 6.27
N ALA A 14 -10.66 9.33 5.25
CA ALA A 14 -11.93 8.61 5.40
C ALA A 14 -11.84 7.49 6.46
N ILE A 15 -10.70 6.79 6.56
CA ILE A 15 -10.46 5.79 7.60
C ILE A 15 -10.37 6.45 8.99
N LYS A 16 -9.69 7.61 9.11
CA LYS A 16 -9.63 8.37 10.36
C LYS A 16 -11.00 8.87 10.82
N ASP A 17 -11.84 9.34 9.90
CA ASP A 17 -13.22 9.76 10.20
C ASP A 17 -14.08 8.58 10.66
N LEU A 18 -13.94 7.42 9.99
CA LEU A 18 -14.59 6.18 10.39
C LEU A 18 -14.14 5.75 11.79
N LYS A 19 -12.84 5.82 12.07
CA LYS A 19 -12.29 5.55 13.40
C LYS A 19 -12.92 6.44 14.47
N GLY A 20 -12.94 7.76 14.24
CA GLY A 20 -13.52 8.72 15.19
C GLY A 20 -15.00 8.46 15.44
N THR A 21 -15.74 8.02 14.41
CA THR A 21 -17.14 7.60 14.55
C THR A 21 -17.26 6.35 15.44
N ILE A 22 -16.42 5.33 15.20
CA ILE A 22 -16.44 4.09 15.98
C ILE A 22 -16.01 4.34 17.42
N ASP A 23 -14.97 5.15 17.64
CA ASP A 23 -14.53 5.53 18.99
C ASP A 23 -15.63 6.29 19.75
N HIS A 24 -16.36 7.19 19.08
CA HIS A 24 -17.50 7.85 19.70
C HIS A 24 -18.60 6.85 20.07
N LEU A 25 -18.93 5.91 19.17
CA LEU A 25 -19.90 4.84 19.48
C LEU A 25 -19.46 3.99 20.66
N ASP A 26 -18.17 3.63 20.75
CA ASP A 26 -17.61 2.85 21.85
C ASP A 26 -17.91 3.53 23.21
N THR A 27 -17.73 4.85 23.30
CA THR A 27 -18.06 5.62 24.52
C THR A 27 -19.55 5.65 24.88
N LEU A 28 -20.45 5.41 23.91
CA LEU A 28 -21.90 5.41 24.10
C LEU A 28 -22.47 4.00 24.33
N THR A 29 -21.68 2.97 24.05
CA THR A 29 -22.10 1.57 24.17
C THR A 29 -21.55 0.92 25.44
N THR A 30 -22.09 -0.25 25.77
CA THR A 30 -21.52 -1.13 26.79
C THR A 30 -20.83 -2.30 26.10
N ASN A 31 -20.06 -3.09 26.85
CA ASN A 31 -19.43 -4.33 26.36
C ASN A 31 -20.41 -5.36 25.76
N ALA A 32 -21.72 -5.16 25.88
CA ALA A 32 -22.73 -5.98 25.19
C ALA A 32 -22.72 -5.77 23.66
N ILE A 33 -22.22 -4.64 23.17
CA ILE A 33 -22.01 -4.37 21.75
C ILE A 33 -20.52 -4.45 21.47
N ASP A 34 -20.10 -5.49 20.75
CA ASP A 34 -18.70 -5.67 20.36
C ASP A 34 -18.39 -4.90 19.06
N LEU A 35 -17.59 -3.85 19.16
CA LEU A 35 -17.15 -3.04 18.03
C LEU A 35 -15.83 -3.53 17.40
N SER A 36 -15.24 -4.62 17.92
CA SER A 36 -13.92 -5.11 17.49
C SER A 36 -13.85 -5.40 15.99
N ASP A 37 -14.93 -5.91 15.38
CA ASP A 37 -14.96 -6.16 13.94
C ASP A 37 -14.96 -4.87 13.10
N LEU A 38 -15.44 -3.75 13.64
CA LEU A 38 -15.31 -2.43 13.02
C LEU A 38 -13.84 -1.98 13.03
N TYR A 39 -13.11 -2.20 14.14
CA TYR A 39 -11.66 -1.98 14.18
C TYR A 39 -10.89 -2.92 13.23
N ARG A 40 -11.26 -4.19 13.13
CA ARG A 40 -10.64 -5.14 12.19
C ARG A 40 -10.81 -4.71 10.74
N SER A 41 -11.99 -4.22 10.37
CA SER A 41 -12.25 -3.73 9.02
C SER A 41 -11.32 -2.56 8.64
N GLN A 42 -10.99 -1.69 9.60
CA GLN A 42 -10.08 -0.56 9.36
C GLN A 42 -8.66 -1.02 9.03
N ILE A 43 -8.16 -2.09 9.66
CA ILE A 43 -6.85 -2.66 9.29
C ILE A 43 -6.83 -3.11 7.82
N VAL A 44 -7.93 -3.71 7.35
CA VAL A 44 -8.08 -4.11 5.94
C VAL A 44 -8.10 -2.87 5.04
N LEU A 45 -8.83 -1.82 5.42
CA LEU A 45 -8.91 -0.57 4.65
C LEU A 45 -7.55 0.14 4.56
N VAL A 46 -6.77 0.19 5.64
CA VAL A 46 -5.42 0.79 5.65
C VAL A 46 -4.49 0.06 4.68
N ALA A 47 -4.47 -1.28 4.74
CA ALA A 47 -3.65 -2.09 3.83
C ALA A 47 -4.12 -1.97 2.36
N SER A 48 -5.43 -1.83 2.13
CA SER A 48 -6.01 -1.57 0.81
C SER A 48 -5.57 -0.20 0.27
N ALA A 49 -5.59 0.84 1.11
CA ALA A 49 -5.13 2.17 0.73
C ALA A 49 -3.63 2.17 0.34
N LEU A 50 -2.79 1.44 1.08
CA LEU A 50 -1.37 1.25 0.74
C LEU A 50 -1.20 0.55 -0.62
N ASP A 51 -1.87 -0.58 -0.81
CA ASP A 51 -1.75 -1.37 -2.04
C ASP A 51 -2.16 -0.56 -3.27
N HIS A 52 -3.31 0.10 -3.18
CA HIS A 52 -3.82 0.98 -4.23
C HIS A 52 -2.86 2.14 -4.52
N PHE A 53 -2.30 2.78 -3.48
CA PHE A 53 -1.30 3.82 -3.64
C PHE A 53 -0.10 3.33 -4.45
N VAL A 54 0.49 2.18 -4.09
CA VAL A 54 1.69 1.68 -4.77
C VAL A 54 1.39 1.35 -6.23
N HIS A 55 0.25 0.73 -6.52
CA HIS A 55 -0.21 0.46 -7.90
C HIS A 55 -0.27 1.73 -8.74
N GLU A 56 -1.00 2.74 -8.27
CA GLU A 56 -1.22 3.96 -9.04
C GLU A 56 0.02 4.85 -9.10
N TYR A 57 0.80 4.92 -8.01
CA TYR A 57 2.03 5.69 -7.98
C TYR A 57 3.06 5.14 -8.97
N VAL A 58 3.33 3.83 -8.90
CA VAL A 58 4.28 3.17 -9.81
C VAL A 58 3.80 3.27 -11.26
N LEU A 59 2.51 3.03 -11.52
CA LEU A 59 1.95 3.18 -12.87
C LEU A 59 2.18 4.59 -13.43
N ASN A 60 1.84 5.63 -12.66
CA ASN A 60 1.98 7.01 -13.13
C ASN A 60 3.44 7.37 -13.42
N GLU A 61 4.37 6.98 -12.53
CA GLU A 61 5.79 7.28 -12.72
C GLU A 61 6.42 6.44 -13.87
N MET A 62 5.99 5.19 -14.08
CA MET A 62 6.38 4.40 -15.25
C MET A 62 5.91 5.06 -16.56
N ILE A 63 4.73 5.68 -16.58
CA ILE A 63 4.23 6.41 -17.74
C ILE A 63 5.09 7.67 -17.99
N GLU A 64 5.53 8.37 -16.95
CA GLU A 64 6.43 9.51 -17.11
C GLU A 64 7.80 9.11 -17.65
N ILE A 65 8.33 7.94 -17.24
CA ILE A 65 9.51 7.33 -17.86
C ILE A 65 9.23 6.99 -19.33
N TYR A 66 8.09 6.36 -19.63
CA TYR A 66 7.71 5.99 -21.00
C TYR A 66 7.63 7.22 -21.92
N LYS A 67 7.14 8.35 -21.41
CA LYS A 67 7.05 9.63 -22.13
C LYS A 67 8.41 10.32 -22.31
N GLY A 68 9.47 9.82 -21.66
CA GLY A 68 10.80 10.42 -21.68
C GLY A 68 10.94 11.65 -20.80
N ILE A 69 9.99 11.88 -19.88
CA ILE A 69 10.02 12.98 -18.91
C ILE A 69 10.99 12.65 -17.76
N ARG A 70 11.07 11.36 -17.39
CA ARG A 70 12.01 10.83 -16.40
C ARG A 70 12.99 9.86 -17.06
N PRO A 71 14.25 9.77 -16.57
CA PRO A 71 15.18 8.76 -17.05
C PRO A 71 14.68 7.36 -16.67
N PRO A 72 14.89 6.34 -17.54
CA PRO A 72 14.49 4.98 -17.25
C PRO A 72 15.40 4.34 -16.20
N THR A 73 14.82 3.43 -15.39
CA THR A 73 15.60 2.55 -14.52
C THR A 73 15.94 1.24 -15.23
N SER A 74 16.90 0.51 -14.67
CA SER A 74 17.26 -0.82 -15.16
C SER A 74 16.09 -1.80 -15.08
N ALA A 75 15.25 -1.69 -14.04
CA ALA A 75 14.07 -2.53 -13.89
C ALA A 75 12.98 -2.17 -14.89
N PHE A 76 12.76 -0.87 -15.15
CA PHE A 76 11.84 -0.40 -16.20
C PHE A 76 12.20 -0.97 -17.57
N LEU A 77 13.48 -0.90 -17.96
CA LEU A 77 13.94 -1.40 -19.27
C LEU A 77 13.78 -2.92 -19.43
N ARG A 78 13.71 -3.67 -18.33
CA ARG A 78 13.44 -5.12 -18.33
C ARG A 78 11.96 -5.46 -18.16
N PHE A 79 11.10 -4.46 -17.98
CA PHE A 79 9.67 -4.69 -17.80
C PHE A 79 9.06 -5.26 -19.09
N GLN A 80 8.62 -6.52 -19.02
CA GLN A 80 8.06 -7.20 -20.19
C GLN A 80 6.61 -6.79 -20.42
N ILE A 81 6.29 -6.45 -21.66
CA ILE A 81 4.91 -6.24 -22.14
C ILE A 81 4.60 -7.25 -23.27
N PRO A 82 3.33 -7.64 -23.47
CA PRO A 82 2.94 -8.48 -24.59
C PRO A 82 3.34 -7.91 -25.95
N LEU A 83 3.88 -8.75 -26.85
CA LEU A 83 4.23 -8.34 -28.22
C LEU A 83 3.03 -7.86 -29.04
N SER A 84 1.82 -8.29 -28.69
CA SER A 84 0.58 -7.85 -29.34
C SER A 84 0.39 -6.33 -29.31
N ILE A 85 0.99 -5.64 -28.33
CA ILE A 85 0.95 -4.18 -28.21
C ILE A 85 1.71 -3.47 -29.33
N THR A 86 2.75 -4.10 -29.87
CA THR A 86 3.57 -3.53 -30.95
C THR A 86 3.35 -4.24 -32.29
N TYR A 87 2.47 -5.26 -32.35
CA TYR A 87 2.37 -6.15 -33.50
C TYR A 87 1.79 -5.45 -34.75
N ASN A 88 0.82 -4.56 -34.55
CA ASN A 88 0.17 -3.82 -35.65
C ASN A 88 0.66 -2.37 -35.76
N ASP A 89 1.52 -1.92 -34.85
CA ASP A 89 1.93 -0.52 -34.76
C ASP A 89 3.31 -0.33 -35.41
N THR A 90 3.36 0.51 -36.46
CA THR A 90 4.62 1.01 -37.04
C THR A 90 5.22 2.18 -36.26
N ILE A 91 4.54 2.62 -35.20
CA ILE A 91 4.86 3.78 -34.36
C ILE A 91 4.88 3.34 -32.89
N LYS A 92 5.57 4.10 -32.04
CA LYS A 92 5.55 3.93 -30.58
C LYS A 92 4.09 3.82 -30.05
N PRO A 93 3.75 2.78 -29.25
CA PRO A 93 2.39 2.59 -28.73
C PRO A 93 1.84 3.81 -27.98
N SER A 94 0.53 4.01 -28.00
CA SER A 94 -0.09 5.11 -27.25
C SER A 94 0.08 4.94 -25.74
N GLU A 95 0.05 6.04 -24.99
CA GLU A 95 0.10 6.01 -23.51
C GLU A 95 -0.98 5.11 -22.92
N SER A 96 -2.20 5.18 -23.46
CA SER A 96 -3.34 4.40 -22.98
C SER A 96 -3.10 2.89 -23.09
N ILE A 97 -2.52 2.44 -24.21
CA ILE A 97 -2.21 1.03 -24.43
C ILE A 97 -1.15 0.54 -23.44
N ILE A 98 -0.08 1.33 -23.23
CA ILE A 98 0.97 0.98 -22.26
C ILE A 98 0.43 0.99 -20.83
N ARG A 99 -0.38 1.99 -20.47
CA ARG A 99 -1.02 2.09 -19.16
C ARG A 99 -1.87 0.86 -18.85
N ASN A 100 -2.71 0.44 -19.81
CA ASN A 100 -3.53 -0.76 -19.66
C ASN A 100 -2.67 -2.01 -19.53
N SER A 101 -1.63 -2.16 -20.35
CA SER A 101 -0.72 -3.31 -20.25
C SER A 101 -0.01 -3.40 -18.90
N ILE A 102 0.40 -2.27 -18.33
CA ILE A 102 1.03 -2.25 -17.00
C ILE A 102 0.00 -2.61 -15.94
N ARG A 103 -1.21 -2.03 -15.99
CA ARG A 103 -2.31 -2.37 -15.08
C ARG A 103 -2.68 -3.84 -15.13
N ASP A 104 -2.87 -4.39 -16.32
CA ASP A 104 -3.19 -5.81 -16.50
C ASP A 104 -2.11 -6.68 -15.85
N LYS A 105 -0.83 -6.37 -16.11
CA LYS A 105 0.29 -7.12 -15.53
C LYS A 105 0.40 -7.00 -14.02
N HIS A 106 0.00 -5.87 -13.45
CA HIS A 106 0.01 -5.65 -12.01
C HIS A 106 -1.28 -6.15 -11.32
N SER A 107 -2.37 -6.40 -12.06
CA SER A 107 -3.71 -6.67 -11.49
C SER A 107 -3.80 -7.85 -10.51
N TRP A 108 -2.94 -8.86 -10.67
CA TRP A 108 -2.87 -10.03 -9.79
C TRP A 108 -1.78 -9.93 -8.71
N LEU A 109 -1.05 -8.82 -8.66
CA LEU A 109 0.00 -8.56 -7.68
C LEU A 109 -0.54 -7.72 -6.54
N SER A 110 -0.19 -8.07 -5.31
CA SER A 110 -0.35 -7.19 -4.15
C SER A 110 0.99 -6.58 -3.77
N PHE A 111 0.98 -5.26 -3.60
CA PHE A 111 2.12 -4.44 -3.22
C PHE A 111 1.97 -3.93 -1.78
N GLN A 112 1.88 -4.88 -0.85
CA GLN A 112 1.74 -4.61 0.58
C GLN A 112 3.00 -4.99 1.37
N GLU A 113 3.61 -6.12 1.01
CA GLU A 113 4.83 -6.62 1.66
C GLU A 113 6.05 -5.74 1.34
N PRO A 114 7.00 -5.56 2.29
CA PRO A 114 8.14 -4.66 2.09
C PRO A 114 8.95 -4.95 0.83
N ASP A 115 9.15 -6.24 0.51
CA ASP A 115 9.94 -6.63 -0.65
C ASP A 115 9.14 -6.48 -1.96
N LYS A 116 7.82 -6.63 -1.92
CA LYS A 116 6.93 -6.39 -3.07
C LYS A 116 6.82 -4.92 -3.42
N ILE A 117 6.73 -4.06 -2.42
CA ILE A 117 6.82 -2.60 -2.61
C ILE A 117 8.20 -2.25 -3.17
N ALA A 118 9.30 -2.77 -2.62
CA ALA A 118 10.63 -2.51 -3.16
C ALA A 118 10.79 -2.97 -4.62
N GLU A 119 10.24 -4.13 -4.98
CA GLU A 119 10.22 -4.64 -6.35
C GLU A 119 9.49 -3.70 -7.30
N ALA A 120 8.30 -3.22 -6.91
CA ALA A 120 7.52 -2.27 -7.71
C ALA A 120 8.22 -0.91 -7.83
N MET A 121 8.74 -0.36 -6.74
CA MET A 121 9.39 0.96 -6.71
C MET A 121 10.70 0.98 -7.53
N ARG A 122 11.38 -0.16 -7.70
CA ARG A 122 12.56 -0.26 -8.59
C ARG A 122 12.23 0.06 -10.04
N LEU A 123 10.98 -0.11 -10.48
CA LEU A 123 10.53 0.26 -11.83
C LEU A 123 10.60 1.77 -12.05
N ILE A 124 10.70 2.58 -10.98
CA ILE A 124 10.59 4.04 -11.06
C ILE A 124 11.76 4.78 -10.38
N SER A 125 12.53 4.10 -9.52
CA SER A 125 13.71 4.67 -8.87
C SER A 125 14.77 3.61 -8.54
N GLU A 126 16.05 3.95 -8.66
CA GLU A 126 17.18 3.10 -8.24
C GLU A 126 17.58 3.35 -6.76
N LYS A 127 16.87 4.26 -6.06
CA LYS A 127 17.15 4.60 -4.65
C LYS A 127 16.78 3.46 -3.72
N LYS A 128 17.47 3.39 -2.57
CA LYS A 128 17.22 2.41 -1.53
C LYS A 128 16.13 2.87 -0.57
N ILE A 129 14.89 2.86 -1.06
CA ILE A 129 13.71 3.46 -0.41
C ILE A 129 13.59 3.16 1.09
N TRP A 130 13.88 1.93 1.52
CA TRP A 130 13.72 1.54 2.92
C TRP A 130 14.86 2.03 3.84
N GLU A 131 16.08 2.15 3.31
CA GLU A 131 17.20 2.72 4.06
C GLU A 131 16.98 4.21 4.31
N ASP A 132 16.47 4.93 3.29
CA ASP A 132 16.18 6.35 3.40
C ASP A 132 14.95 6.61 4.28
N ALA A 133 13.86 5.85 4.10
CA ALA A 133 12.68 5.95 4.96
C ALA A 133 13.00 5.63 6.42
N GLY A 134 13.81 4.59 6.69
CA GLY A 134 14.25 4.26 8.05
C GLY A 134 15.07 5.39 8.70
N ARG A 135 15.95 6.03 7.92
CA ARG A 135 16.73 7.18 8.39
C ARG A 135 15.85 8.36 8.78
N VAL A 136 14.86 8.71 7.95
CA VAL A 136 13.96 9.84 8.23
C VAL A 136 13.04 9.55 9.41
N LEU A 137 12.52 8.31 9.50
CA LEU A 137 11.63 7.90 10.59
C LEU A 137 12.38 7.62 11.91
N GLY A 138 13.71 7.57 11.90
CA GLY A 138 14.52 7.20 13.07
C GLY A 138 14.34 5.74 13.50
N ILE A 139 13.97 4.85 12.57
CA ILE A 139 13.71 3.43 12.82
C ILE A 139 14.74 2.60 12.05
N SER A 140 15.26 1.53 12.65
CA SER A 140 16.17 0.64 11.95
C SER A 140 15.47 0.00 10.72
N LEU A 141 16.22 -0.26 9.65
CA LEU A 141 15.69 -0.92 8.46
C LEU A 141 14.97 -2.24 8.80
N LYS A 142 15.54 -3.00 9.74
CA LYS A 142 14.99 -4.27 10.21
C LYS A 142 13.62 -4.06 10.86
N ASP A 143 13.53 -3.12 11.78
CA ASP A 143 12.30 -2.89 12.56
C ASP A 143 11.21 -2.25 11.70
N LEU A 144 11.58 -1.37 10.77
CA LEU A 144 10.65 -0.79 9.79
C LEU A 144 9.99 -1.89 8.95
N LYS A 145 10.81 -2.76 8.34
CA LYS A 145 10.29 -3.89 7.54
C LYS A 145 9.49 -4.87 8.39
N ALA A 146 9.96 -5.18 9.61
CA ALA A 146 9.26 -6.07 10.52
C ALA A 146 7.89 -5.52 10.92
N ARG A 147 7.80 -4.22 11.24
CA ARG A 147 6.54 -3.57 11.61
C ARG A 147 5.54 -3.56 10.45
N LEU A 148 5.99 -3.25 9.23
CA LEU A 148 5.13 -3.34 8.04
C LEU A 148 4.62 -4.77 7.85
N LYS A 149 5.51 -5.76 7.95
CA LYS A 149 5.14 -7.18 7.83
C LYS A 149 4.10 -7.60 8.87
N LEU A 150 4.25 -7.17 10.12
CA LEU A 150 3.26 -7.46 11.17
C LEU A 150 1.88 -6.89 10.84
N ILE A 151 1.80 -5.70 10.25
CA ILE A 151 0.53 -5.10 9.80
C ILE A 151 -0.09 -5.92 8.67
N ILE A 152 0.71 -6.34 7.68
CA ILE A 152 0.20 -7.14 6.56
C ILE A 152 -0.21 -8.54 7.03
N ASP A 153 0.57 -9.18 7.90
CA ASP A 153 0.20 -10.44 8.54
C ASP A 153 -1.10 -10.32 9.34
N ARG A 154 -1.29 -9.20 10.06
CA ARG A 154 -2.53 -8.91 10.78
C ARG A 154 -3.72 -8.79 9.82
N ARG A 155 -3.56 -8.04 8.73
CA ARG A 155 -4.57 -7.94 7.67
C ARG A 155 -4.90 -9.30 7.07
N ASN A 156 -3.91 -10.15 6.82
CA ASN A 156 -4.11 -11.47 6.23
C ASN A 156 -4.92 -12.37 7.18
N LYS A 157 -4.62 -12.35 8.48
CA LYS A 157 -5.43 -13.06 9.48
C LYS A 157 -6.89 -12.60 9.44
N ILE A 158 -7.13 -11.29 9.41
CA ILE A 158 -8.48 -10.73 9.36
C ILE A 158 -9.21 -11.12 8.07
N ALA A 159 -8.58 -10.93 6.91
CA ALA A 159 -9.22 -11.07 5.61
C ALA A 159 -9.33 -12.53 5.14
N HIS A 160 -8.41 -13.41 5.53
CA HIS A 160 -8.31 -14.78 5.01
C HIS A 160 -8.49 -15.87 6.07
N GLU A 161 -8.27 -15.57 7.35
CA GLU A 161 -8.30 -16.57 8.44
C GLU A 161 -9.41 -16.27 9.48
N ALA A 162 -10.36 -15.38 9.14
CA ALA A 162 -11.45 -14.92 10.02
C ALA A 162 -10.98 -14.33 11.37
N ASP A 163 -9.70 -13.95 11.44
CA ASP A 163 -9.00 -13.45 12.61
C ASP A 163 -8.96 -14.39 13.82
N MET A 164 -9.08 -15.70 13.62
CA MET A 164 -9.13 -16.67 14.72
C MET A 164 -7.76 -16.84 15.40
N ASP A 165 -7.75 -16.90 16.73
CA ASP A 165 -6.56 -17.18 17.53
C ASP A 165 -6.37 -18.70 17.68
N PRO A 166 -5.33 -19.31 17.06
CA PRO A 166 -5.10 -20.74 17.17
C PRO A 166 -4.64 -21.17 18.57
N THR A 167 -4.18 -20.23 19.39
CA THR A 167 -3.74 -20.48 20.78
C THR A 167 -4.90 -20.36 21.78
N ASN A 168 -6.01 -19.74 21.38
CA ASN A 168 -7.23 -19.62 22.17
C ASN A 168 -8.48 -19.97 21.35
N PRO A 169 -8.79 -21.27 21.21
CA PRO A 169 -9.85 -21.77 20.33
C PRO A 169 -11.20 -21.10 20.56
N GLY A 170 -11.85 -20.69 19.47
CA GLY A 170 -13.17 -20.05 19.50
C GLY A 170 -13.12 -18.53 19.73
N THR A 171 -11.94 -17.94 19.89
CA THR A 171 -11.78 -16.49 20.02
C THR A 171 -11.02 -15.90 18.83
N LYS A 172 -11.33 -14.64 18.51
CA LYS A 172 -10.53 -13.84 17.59
C LYS A 172 -9.39 -13.17 18.34
N TRP A 173 -8.31 -12.85 17.63
CA TRP A 173 -7.24 -12.02 18.19
C TRP A 173 -7.78 -10.68 18.69
N PRO A 174 -7.30 -10.17 19.84
CA PRO A 174 -7.74 -8.89 20.38
C PRO A 174 -7.37 -7.73 19.44
N ILE A 175 -8.14 -6.65 19.53
CA ILE A 175 -7.88 -5.41 18.81
C ILE A 175 -8.48 -4.25 19.59
N SER A 176 -7.82 -3.10 19.52
CA SER A 176 -8.24 -1.85 20.13
C SER A 176 -8.21 -0.71 19.11
N SER A 177 -8.86 0.40 19.47
CA SER A 177 -8.73 1.67 18.74
C SER A 177 -7.26 2.10 18.57
N THR A 178 -6.42 1.88 19.59
CA THR A 178 -4.99 2.26 19.55
C THR A 178 -4.18 1.42 18.57
N ASP A 179 -4.55 0.16 18.35
CA ASP A 179 -3.91 -0.69 17.35
C ASP A 179 -4.17 -0.16 15.94
N VAL A 180 -5.40 0.31 15.70
CA VAL A 180 -5.80 0.91 14.42
C VAL A 180 -5.10 2.25 14.21
N GLU A 181 -5.04 3.11 15.22
CA GLU A 181 -4.33 4.39 15.16
C GLU A 181 -2.85 4.21 14.80
N SER A 182 -2.17 3.31 15.52
CA SER A 182 -0.76 2.97 15.28
C SER A 182 -0.52 2.43 13.87
N CYS A 183 -1.48 1.68 13.32
CA CYS A 183 -1.43 1.18 11.94
C CYS A 183 -1.58 2.33 10.93
N ILE A 184 -2.60 3.18 11.08
CA ILE A 184 -2.86 4.33 10.22
C ILE A 184 -1.63 5.23 10.16
N ASP A 185 -1.11 5.64 11.31
CA ASP A 185 0.01 6.58 11.39
C ASP A 185 1.29 6.00 10.79
N PHE A 186 1.55 4.72 11.02
CA PHE A 186 2.73 4.08 10.46
C PHE A 186 2.67 3.98 8.94
N ILE A 187 1.53 3.55 8.38
CA ILE A 187 1.35 3.46 6.92
C ILE A 187 1.35 4.84 6.26
N HIS A 188 0.72 5.83 6.88
CA HIS A 188 0.73 7.21 6.41
C HIS A 188 2.16 7.76 6.31
N ASN A 189 2.96 7.59 7.36
CA ASN A 189 4.36 8.00 7.39
C ASN A 189 5.21 7.25 6.35
N ILE A 190 5.03 5.93 6.20
CA ILE A 190 5.73 5.17 5.15
C ILE A 190 5.44 5.74 3.77
N VAL A 191 4.17 5.95 3.42
CA VAL A 191 3.79 6.40 2.08
C VAL A 191 4.32 7.80 1.80
N LYS A 192 4.28 8.70 2.78
CA LYS A 192 4.89 10.02 2.69
C LYS A 192 6.39 9.94 2.39
N GLU A 193 7.13 9.08 3.09
CA GLU A 193 8.56 8.90 2.86
C GLU A 193 8.87 8.24 1.52
N LEU A 194 8.06 7.28 1.08
CA LEU A 194 8.21 6.67 -0.25
C LEU A 194 8.13 7.73 -1.34
N VAL A 195 7.13 8.61 -1.28
CA VAL A 195 7.00 9.73 -2.23
C VAL A 195 8.20 10.67 -2.13
N HIS A 196 8.58 11.07 -0.91
CA HIS A 196 9.70 12.00 -0.70
C HIS A 196 11.01 11.45 -1.28
N VAL A 197 11.29 10.16 -1.08
CA VAL A 197 12.52 9.53 -1.56
C VAL A 197 12.51 9.37 -3.07
N THR A 198 11.39 9.08 -3.74
CA THR A 198 11.39 8.82 -5.19
C THR A 198 11.09 10.02 -6.09
N THR A 199 10.79 11.17 -5.50
CA THR A 199 10.82 12.45 -6.20
C THR A 199 12.27 12.94 -6.38
#